data_AF-A0A967TWF7-F1
#
_entry.id   AF-A0A967TWF7-F1
#
_cell.length_a   1.000
_cell.length_b   1.000
_cell.length_c   1.000
_cell.angle_alpha   90.00
_cell.angle_beta   90.00
_cell.angle_gamma   90.00
#
_symmetry.space_group_name_H-M   'P 1'
#
loop_
_entity.id
_entity.type
_entity.pdbx_description
1 polymer ?
#
loop_
_entity_poly.entity_id
_entity_poly.type
_entity_poly.pdbx_seq_one_letter_code
_entity_poly.pdbx_strand_id
1 'polypeptide(L)'
;FISTFIFSLLFAQSNEDCLICHEDKSLTMEKRGREISLYVDPSAYETSLHGILSCIDCHEGFNPDEFPHRDPMQPVDCSTCHDDVTTAFHNGAHTNQLNCMSCHTDAHKMEIDKTITQPCQDCHSDAQNEIETSIHFTAAEGPECYDCHSAHQTRTITTENCLSCHGEKEFVHKNGGDEKKLKFVLKYTESIHGELIECSDCHTGHKILPADSANSTVNEHNIINTCGNCHGDIAADYLDSEHG
;
A
#
# COMPACT_ATOMS: atom_id res chain seq x y z
N PHE A 1 -14.47 50.31 43.62
CA PHE A 1 -14.78 48.96 43.12
C PHE A 1 -14.41 48.91 41.65
N ILE A 2 -13.15 48.62 41.36
CA ILE A 2 -12.69 48.35 40.00
C ILE A 2 -12.90 46.85 39.81
N SER A 3 -13.98 46.48 39.13
CA SER A 3 -14.23 45.11 38.71
C SER A 3 -13.34 44.86 37.49
N THR A 4 -12.18 44.28 37.73
CA THR A 4 -11.33 43.71 36.69
C THR A 4 -12.07 42.50 36.10
N PHE A 5 -12.61 42.68 34.90
CA PHE A 5 -12.95 41.55 34.03
C PHE A 5 -11.64 40.83 33.70
N ILE A 6 -11.46 39.65 34.27
CA ILE A 6 -10.46 38.69 33.80
C ILE A 6 -11.01 38.17 32.47
N PHE A 7 -10.49 38.71 31.37
CA PHE A 7 -10.66 38.09 30.06
C PHE A 7 -9.80 36.82 30.09
N SER A 8 -10.44 35.69 30.37
CA SER A 8 -9.82 34.39 30.22
C SER A 8 -9.46 34.22 28.74
N LEU A 9 -8.16 34.31 28.44
CA LEU A 9 -7.62 33.81 27.18
C LEU A 9 -7.94 32.32 27.11
N LEU A 10 -8.97 31.95 26.35
CA LEU A 10 -9.24 30.58 25.94
C LEU A 10 -8.18 30.21 24.92
N PHE A 11 -7.01 29.80 25.39
CA PHE A 11 -6.11 28.99 24.59
C PHE A 11 -6.83 27.65 24.38
N ALA A 12 -7.15 27.28 23.14
CA ALA A 12 -7.67 25.96 22.82
C ALA A 12 -6.68 24.92 23.37
N GLN A 13 -7.08 24.18 24.41
CA GLN A 13 -6.21 23.24 25.09
C GLN A 13 -6.74 21.81 25.07
N SER A 14 -7.99 21.60 24.67
CA SER A 14 -8.58 20.27 24.57
C SER A 14 -9.23 20.03 23.20
N ASN A 15 -9.45 18.76 22.87
CA ASN A 15 -10.10 18.36 21.62
C ASN A 15 -11.53 18.86 21.55
N GLU A 16 -12.22 18.94 22.70
CA GLU A 16 -13.57 19.45 22.82
C GLU A 16 -13.67 20.89 22.31
N ASP A 17 -12.69 21.75 22.57
CA ASP A 17 -12.69 23.15 22.11
C ASP A 17 -12.74 23.23 20.57
N CYS A 18 -12.04 22.32 19.89
CA CYS A 18 -12.05 22.22 18.43
C CYS A 18 -13.36 21.63 17.92
N LEU A 19 -13.85 20.58 18.59
CA LEU A 19 -15.03 19.84 18.18
C LEU A 19 -16.33 20.62 18.35
N ILE A 20 -16.39 21.66 19.20
CA ILE A 20 -17.56 22.58 19.29
C ILE A 20 -18.05 23.04 17.92
N CYS A 21 -17.12 23.28 16.98
CA CYS A 21 -17.45 23.64 15.60
C CYS A 21 -17.18 22.47 14.63
N HIS A 22 -16.06 21.77 14.80
CA HIS A 22 -15.62 20.77 13.82
C HIS A 22 -16.41 19.46 13.85
N GLU A 23 -17.29 19.23 14.82
CA GLU A 23 -18.23 18.10 14.79
C GLU A 23 -19.50 18.36 13.95
N ASP A 24 -19.69 19.58 13.46
CA ASP A 24 -20.84 19.92 12.61
C ASP A 24 -20.63 19.44 11.16
N LYS A 25 -21.46 18.50 10.71
CA LYS A 25 -21.44 17.95 9.34
C LYS A 25 -21.71 18.98 8.25
N SER A 26 -22.29 20.13 8.61
CA SER A 26 -22.55 21.24 7.67
C SER A 26 -21.40 22.23 7.58
N LEU A 27 -20.37 22.11 8.43
CA LEU A 27 -19.24 23.02 8.41
C LEU A 27 -18.38 22.79 7.15
N THR A 28 -18.37 23.78 6.27
CA THR A 28 -17.58 23.77 5.04
C THR A 28 -16.78 25.07 4.89
N MET A 29 -15.78 25.04 4.03
CA MET A 29 -15.10 26.24 3.52
C MET A 29 -14.96 26.19 2.02
N GLU A 30 -14.89 27.36 1.37
CA GLU A 30 -14.54 27.45 -0.03
C GLU A 30 -13.01 27.58 -0.19
N LYS A 31 -12.40 26.72 -1.01
CA LYS A 31 -10.99 26.81 -1.38
C LYS A 31 -10.84 26.58 -2.87
N ARG A 32 -10.36 27.61 -3.59
CA ARG A 32 -10.16 27.57 -5.05
C ARG A 32 -11.44 27.18 -5.82
N GLY A 33 -12.59 27.74 -5.42
CA GLY A 33 -13.88 27.49 -6.06
C GLY A 33 -14.48 26.11 -5.80
N ARG A 34 -13.94 25.36 -4.83
CA ARG A 34 -14.49 24.08 -4.36
C ARG A 34 -14.92 24.21 -2.91
N GLU A 35 -16.10 23.70 -2.59
CA GLU A 35 -16.52 23.49 -1.22
C GLU A 35 -15.77 22.29 -0.62
N ILE A 36 -15.18 22.48 0.55
CA ILE A 36 -14.43 21.47 1.29
C ILE A 36 -15.06 21.33 2.67
N SER A 37 -15.40 20.11 3.06
CA SER A 37 -15.87 19.80 4.41
C SER A 37 -14.75 20.00 5.43
N LEU A 38 -15.09 20.62 6.56
CA LEU A 38 -14.23 20.75 7.73
C LEU A 38 -14.69 19.86 8.90
N TYR A 39 -15.67 19.00 8.64
CA TYR A 39 -16.21 18.06 9.61
C TYR A 39 -15.18 17.00 10.02
N VAL A 40 -15.15 16.73 11.32
CA VAL A 40 -14.43 15.63 11.98
C VAL A 40 -15.46 14.81 12.75
N ASP A 41 -15.44 13.50 12.56
CA ASP A 41 -16.28 12.58 13.35
C ASP A 41 -15.62 12.29 14.71
N PRO A 42 -16.17 12.78 15.84
CA PRO A 42 -15.53 12.60 17.15
C PRO A 42 -15.36 11.14 17.52
N SER A 43 -16.37 10.31 17.25
CA SER A 43 -16.35 8.90 17.62
C SER A 43 -15.33 8.13 16.80
N ALA A 44 -15.21 8.45 15.51
CA ALA A 44 -14.23 7.80 14.65
C ALA A 44 -12.79 8.27 15.01
N TYR A 45 -12.62 9.53 15.42
CA TYR A 45 -11.34 10.02 15.92
C TYR A 45 -10.90 9.36 17.23
N GLU A 46 -11.77 9.34 18.23
CA GLU A 46 -11.48 8.75 19.54
C GLU A 46 -11.14 7.26 19.48
N THR A 47 -11.72 6.54 18.51
CA THR A 47 -11.47 5.10 18.31
C THR A 47 -10.29 4.80 17.38
N SER A 48 -9.76 5.82 16.70
CA SER A 48 -8.60 5.69 15.83
C SER A 48 -7.31 5.44 16.61
N LEU A 49 -6.26 5.04 15.89
CA LEU A 49 -4.91 4.96 16.44
C LEU A 49 -4.35 6.34 16.88
N HIS A 50 -4.90 7.44 16.35
CA HIS A 50 -4.54 8.81 16.72
C HIS A 50 -5.43 9.40 17.82
N GLY A 51 -6.46 8.69 18.29
CA GLY A 51 -7.38 9.19 19.33
C GLY A 51 -6.73 9.46 20.69
N ILE A 52 -5.48 8.99 20.89
CA ILE A 52 -4.66 9.30 22.06
C ILE A 52 -4.02 10.69 22.02
N LEU A 53 -3.99 11.33 20.85
CA LEU A 53 -3.37 12.63 20.63
C LEU A 53 -4.40 13.75 20.87
N SER A 54 -3.90 14.96 21.02
CA SER A 54 -4.69 16.18 20.93
C SER A 54 -4.68 16.72 19.49
N CYS A 55 -5.72 17.45 19.08
CA CYS A 55 -5.80 18.05 17.74
C CYS A 55 -4.57 18.91 17.44
N ILE A 56 -4.07 19.63 18.45
CA ILE A 56 -2.91 20.53 18.33
C ILE A 56 -1.56 19.81 18.23
N ASP A 57 -1.49 18.52 18.54
CA ASP A 57 -0.26 17.73 18.39
C ASP A 57 0.10 17.51 16.91
N CYS A 58 -0.89 17.65 16.02
CA CYS A 58 -0.73 17.58 14.57
C CYS A 58 -1.01 18.92 13.89
N HIS A 59 -2.06 19.61 14.34
CA HIS A 59 -2.45 20.91 13.81
C HIS A 59 -1.85 22.04 14.63
N GLU A 60 -0.65 22.46 14.25
CA GLU A 60 0.07 23.53 14.95
C GLU A 60 -0.22 24.94 14.37
N GLY A 61 0.18 25.98 15.10
CA GLY A 61 0.22 27.36 14.59
C GLY A 61 -1.15 28.02 14.41
N PHE A 62 -2.11 27.70 15.28
CA PHE A 62 -3.42 28.34 15.32
C PHE A 62 -3.40 29.69 16.04
N ASN A 63 -4.24 30.60 15.57
CA ASN A 63 -4.61 31.84 16.25
C ASN A 63 -6.10 31.81 16.64
N PRO A 64 -6.44 31.65 17.93
CA PRO A 64 -7.83 31.55 18.37
C PRO A 64 -8.64 32.85 18.17
N ASP A 65 -7.96 33.98 17.97
CA ASP A 65 -8.60 35.29 17.78
C ASP A 65 -8.96 35.58 16.31
N GLU A 66 -8.60 34.70 15.37
CA GLU A 66 -8.80 34.88 13.93
C GLU A 66 -9.66 33.75 13.35
N PHE A 67 -10.50 34.08 12.36
CA PHE A 67 -11.32 33.11 11.64
C PHE A 67 -11.15 33.32 10.13
N PRO A 68 -10.66 32.31 9.37
CA PRO A 68 -10.16 31.02 9.85
C PRO A 68 -8.93 31.17 10.76
N HIS A 69 -8.80 30.27 11.76
CA HIS A 69 -7.77 30.33 12.81
C HIS A 69 -6.32 30.11 12.32
N ARG A 70 -6.10 30.11 10.99
CA ARG A 70 -4.80 30.05 10.31
C ARG A 70 -4.96 30.40 8.82
N ASP A 71 -4.23 31.42 8.34
CA ASP A 71 -4.13 31.74 6.91
C ASP A 71 -2.66 32.03 6.50
N PRO A 72 -2.06 31.24 5.59
CA PRO A 72 -2.60 30.04 4.97
C PRO A 72 -2.55 28.82 5.88
N MET A 73 -3.63 28.04 5.86
CA MET A 73 -3.67 26.71 6.49
C MET A 73 -2.54 25.84 5.91
N GLN A 74 -1.62 25.39 6.77
CA GLN A 74 -0.58 24.45 6.36
C GLN A 74 -1.07 23.01 6.50
N PRO A 75 -0.64 22.10 5.60
CA PRO A 75 -0.80 20.67 5.82
C PRO A 75 -0.12 20.21 7.11
N VAL A 76 -0.69 19.18 7.74
CA VAL A 76 -0.03 18.47 8.85
C VAL A 76 1.22 17.78 8.33
N ASP A 77 2.32 17.90 9.07
CA ASP A 77 3.56 17.20 8.77
C ASP A 77 3.63 15.87 9.52
N CYS A 78 3.30 14.79 8.82
CA CYS A 78 3.34 13.45 9.36
C CYS A 78 4.75 12.99 9.75
N SER A 79 5.80 13.58 9.16
CA SER A 79 7.20 13.15 9.38
C SER A 79 7.69 13.40 10.80
N THR A 80 7.07 14.34 11.52
CA THR A 80 7.35 14.61 12.93
C THR A 80 7.24 13.36 13.81
N CYS A 81 6.32 12.45 13.47
CA CYS A 81 6.11 11.18 14.19
C CYS A 81 6.39 9.94 13.33
N HIS A 82 6.13 10.01 12.02
CA HIS A 82 6.28 8.91 11.07
C HIS A 82 7.50 9.11 10.16
N ASP A 83 8.64 9.51 10.73
CA ASP A 83 9.86 9.80 9.96
C ASP A 83 10.35 8.59 9.15
N ASP A 84 10.40 7.41 9.77
CA ASP A 84 10.82 6.16 9.10
C ASP A 84 9.89 5.80 7.93
N VAL A 85 8.57 5.97 8.11
CA VAL A 85 7.56 5.70 7.08
C VAL A 85 7.67 6.73 5.95
N THR A 86 7.88 8.00 6.29
CA THR A 86 8.04 9.09 5.32
C THR A 86 9.30 8.86 4.48
N THR A 87 10.39 8.45 5.13
CA THR A 87 11.64 8.07 4.47
C THR A 87 11.43 6.87 3.55
N ALA A 88 10.73 5.83 4.01
CA ALA A 88 10.40 4.67 3.20
C ALA A 88 9.55 5.06 1.97
N PHE A 89 8.54 5.92 2.15
CA PHE A 89 7.66 6.37 1.08
C PHE A 89 8.40 7.18 0.02
N HIS A 90 9.31 8.08 0.44
CA HIS A 90 10.14 8.85 -0.47
C HIS A 90 11.12 7.98 -1.29
N ASN A 91 11.46 6.80 -0.79
CA ASN A 91 12.30 5.81 -1.48
C ASN A 91 11.48 4.83 -2.35
N GLY A 92 10.15 4.95 -2.37
CA GLY A 92 9.25 4.13 -3.18
C GLY A 92 8.92 4.74 -4.55
N ALA A 93 8.24 3.97 -5.39
CA ALA A 93 7.86 4.35 -6.75
C ALA A 93 6.87 5.53 -6.80
N HIS A 94 6.06 5.73 -5.76
CA HIS A 94 5.05 6.80 -5.67
C HIS A 94 5.60 8.14 -5.16
N THR A 95 6.91 8.23 -4.93
CA THR A 95 7.57 9.46 -4.47
C THR A 95 7.29 10.63 -5.42
N ASN A 96 6.99 11.81 -4.86
CA ASN A 96 6.64 13.06 -5.58
C ASN A 96 5.38 13.02 -6.47
N GLN A 97 4.66 11.90 -6.53
CA GLN A 97 3.43 11.76 -7.32
C GLN A 97 2.18 11.80 -6.43
N LEU A 98 2.30 11.18 -5.26
CA LEU A 98 1.24 11.06 -4.26
C LEU A 98 1.70 11.64 -2.92
N ASN A 99 0.75 11.88 -2.03
CA ASN A 99 1.01 12.20 -0.62
C ASN A 99 0.31 11.19 0.28
N CYS A 100 0.61 11.21 1.59
CA CYS A 100 0.05 10.26 2.56
C CYS A 100 -1.49 10.21 2.50
N MET A 101 -2.14 11.36 2.33
CA MET A 101 -3.61 11.49 2.29
C MET A 101 -4.23 11.03 0.96
N SER A 102 -3.40 10.70 -0.03
CA SER A 102 -3.86 10.07 -1.29
C SER A 102 -4.30 8.62 -1.05
N CYS A 103 -3.82 7.98 0.02
CA CYS A 103 -4.23 6.63 0.42
C CYS A 103 -4.89 6.63 1.80
N HIS A 104 -4.34 7.38 2.76
CA HIS A 104 -4.94 7.58 4.09
C HIS A 104 -5.96 8.70 4.03
N THR A 105 -7.09 8.45 3.37
CA THR A 105 -8.10 9.45 2.99
C THR A 105 -8.72 10.22 4.17
N ASP A 106 -8.52 9.75 5.40
CA ASP A 106 -8.93 10.43 6.63
C ASP A 106 -7.96 10.12 7.79
N ALA A 107 -7.06 11.08 8.06
CA ALA A 107 -6.09 10.99 9.17
C ALA A 107 -6.72 11.03 10.57
N HIS A 108 -7.98 11.45 10.68
CA HIS A 108 -8.72 11.41 11.94
C HIS A 108 -9.27 10.02 12.21
N LYS A 109 -9.63 9.25 11.18
CA LYS A 109 -10.18 7.90 11.36
C LYS A 109 -9.09 6.84 11.45
N MET A 110 -8.08 6.92 10.56
CA MET A 110 -6.96 5.97 10.46
C MET A 110 -7.39 4.53 10.77
N GLU A 111 -8.48 4.09 10.16
CA GLU A 111 -8.92 2.71 10.25
C GLU A 111 -7.99 1.88 9.36
N ILE A 112 -7.12 1.10 9.98
CA ILE A 112 -6.38 0.06 9.24
C ILE A 112 -7.34 -1.12 9.08
N ASP A 113 -8.32 -0.97 8.18
CA ASP A 113 -9.06 -2.15 7.72
C ASP A 113 -8.07 -3.02 6.93
N LYS A 114 -8.15 -4.33 7.13
CA LYS A 114 -7.26 -5.33 6.54
C LYS A 114 -7.41 -5.44 5.01
N THR A 115 -8.26 -4.62 4.42
CA THR A 115 -8.58 -4.52 3.00
C THR A 115 -7.92 -3.26 2.38
N ILE A 116 -6.63 -3.04 2.64
CA ILE A 116 -5.81 -1.94 2.04
C ILE A 116 -5.70 -2.06 0.50
N THR A 117 -6.39 -3.02 -0.11
CA THR A 117 -6.46 -3.24 -1.55
C THR A 117 -7.19 -2.10 -2.28
N GLN A 118 -8.28 -1.55 -1.72
CA GLN A 118 -9.14 -0.60 -2.45
C GLN A 118 -8.39 0.69 -2.88
N PRO A 119 -7.62 1.36 -2.01
CA PRO A 119 -6.85 2.55 -2.44
C PRO A 119 -5.85 2.26 -3.57
N CYS A 120 -5.32 1.04 -3.67
CA CYS A 120 -4.48 0.65 -4.80
C CYS A 120 -5.30 0.52 -6.09
N GLN A 121 -6.48 -0.10 -6.01
CA GLN A 121 -7.35 -0.36 -7.16
C GLN A 121 -7.92 0.91 -7.79
N ASP A 122 -8.16 1.95 -6.99
CA ASP A 122 -8.68 3.23 -7.45
C ASP A 122 -7.80 3.87 -8.55
N CYS A 123 -6.50 3.52 -8.58
CA CYS A 123 -5.56 3.93 -9.64
C CYS A 123 -5.07 2.75 -10.50
N HIS A 124 -4.83 1.57 -9.92
CA HIS A 124 -4.24 0.40 -10.60
C HIS A 124 -5.28 -0.65 -11.02
N SER A 125 -6.36 -0.21 -11.68
CA SER A 125 -7.43 -1.10 -12.14
C SER A 125 -6.96 -2.22 -13.09
N ASP A 126 -5.95 -1.98 -13.92
CA ASP A 126 -5.38 -3.01 -14.81
C ASP A 126 -4.72 -4.15 -14.03
N ALA A 127 -3.96 -3.83 -12.98
CA ALA A 127 -3.34 -4.83 -12.12
C ALA A 127 -4.40 -5.67 -11.38
N GLN A 128 -5.50 -5.03 -10.95
CA GLN A 128 -6.64 -5.73 -10.35
C GLN A 128 -7.27 -6.71 -11.33
N ASN A 129 -7.51 -6.30 -12.58
CA ASN A 129 -8.08 -7.17 -13.60
C ASN A 129 -7.19 -8.39 -13.89
N GLU A 130 -5.85 -8.22 -13.86
CA GLU A 130 -4.92 -9.32 -14.05
C GLU A 130 -4.91 -10.29 -12.86
N ILE A 131 -4.88 -9.75 -11.63
CA ILE A 131 -4.71 -10.54 -10.41
C ILE A 131 -5.93 -11.40 -10.10
N GLU A 132 -7.13 -11.02 -10.53
CA GLU A 132 -8.36 -11.79 -10.32
C GLU A 132 -8.28 -13.24 -10.84
N THR A 133 -7.43 -13.48 -11.84
CA THR A 133 -7.22 -14.82 -12.41
C THR A 133 -6.05 -15.58 -11.80
N SER A 134 -5.28 -14.94 -10.92
CA SER A 134 -4.09 -15.50 -10.28
C SER A 134 -4.45 -16.56 -9.24
N ILE A 135 -3.55 -17.54 -9.07
CA ILE A 135 -3.64 -18.50 -7.96
C ILE A 135 -3.50 -17.80 -6.60
N HIS A 136 -2.75 -16.68 -6.54
CA HIS A 136 -2.58 -15.92 -5.31
C HIS A 136 -3.84 -15.17 -4.88
N PHE A 137 -4.67 -14.72 -5.82
CA PHE A 137 -5.95 -14.06 -5.51
C PHE A 137 -7.05 -15.07 -5.17
N THR A 138 -7.08 -16.20 -5.87
CA THR A 138 -8.12 -17.23 -5.69
C THR A 138 -7.89 -18.13 -4.47
N ALA A 139 -6.72 -18.04 -3.83
CA ALA A 139 -6.42 -18.74 -2.60
C ALA A 139 -7.22 -18.20 -1.41
N ALA A 140 -7.66 -19.08 -0.50
CA ALA A 140 -8.43 -18.70 0.68
C ALA A 140 -7.67 -17.76 1.64
N GLU A 141 -6.35 -17.87 1.68
CA GLU A 141 -5.42 -17.00 2.44
C GLU A 141 -4.35 -16.47 1.47
N GLY A 142 -4.78 -15.79 0.40
CA GLY A 142 -3.90 -15.16 -0.58
C GLY A 142 -3.18 -13.93 -0.03
N PRO A 143 -2.01 -13.55 -0.60
CA PRO A 143 -1.37 -12.29 -0.26
C PRO A 143 -2.16 -11.09 -0.81
N GLU A 144 -2.08 -9.98 -0.10
CA GLU A 144 -2.56 -8.67 -0.54
C GLU A 144 -1.47 -7.93 -1.33
N CYS A 145 -1.85 -6.83 -2.00
CA CYS A 145 -0.92 -6.04 -2.82
C CYS A 145 0.33 -5.62 -2.03
N TYR A 146 0.17 -5.27 -0.75
CA TYR A 146 1.25 -4.79 0.10
C TYR A 146 2.20 -5.90 0.56
N ASP A 147 1.77 -7.17 0.57
CA ASP A 147 2.65 -8.30 0.93
C ASP A 147 3.75 -8.50 -0.12
N CYS A 148 3.47 -8.11 -1.37
CA CYS A 148 4.46 -8.10 -2.44
C CYS A 148 5.12 -6.72 -2.58
N HIS A 149 4.34 -5.65 -2.67
CA HIS A 149 4.87 -4.34 -3.04
C HIS A 149 5.35 -3.48 -1.88
N SER A 150 4.93 -3.74 -0.63
CA SER A 150 4.97 -2.79 0.49
C SER A 150 4.13 -1.52 0.27
N ALA A 151 3.17 -1.26 1.15
CA ALA A 151 2.26 -0.12 1.03
C ALA A 151 2.96 1.24 1.21
N HIS A 152 3.97 1.31 2.08
CA HIS A 152 4.71 2.54 2.37
C HIS A 152 6.08 2.60 1.70
N GLN A 153 6.46 1.58 0.94
CA GLN A 153 7.62 1.61 0.06
C GLN A 153 7.34 0.77 -1.17
N THR A 154 6.32 1.17 -1.94
CA THR A 154 5.91 0.47 -3.16
C THR A 154 7.13 0.32 -4.06
N ARG A 155 7.66 -0.90 -4.16
CA ARG A 155 8.89 -1.22 -4.87
C ARG A 155 8.66 -2.27 -5.93
N THR A 156 9.64 -2.38 -6.83
CA THR A 156 9.70 -3.48 -7.79
C THR A 156 9.78 -4.80 -7.03
N ILE A 157 9.02 -5.79 -7.50
CA ILE A 157 9.05 -7.14 -6.94
C ILE A 157 10.37 -7.80 -7.30
N THR A 158 10.96 -8.46 -6.31
CA THR A 158 12.18 -9.25 -6.45
C THR A 158 11.93 -10.67 -5.97
N THR A 159 12.86 -11.57 -6.23
CA THR A 159 12.83 -12.96 -5.78
C THR A 159 12.66 -13.05 -4.25
N GLU A 160 13.22 -12.12 -3.48
CA GLU A 160 13.07 -12.07 -2.02
C GLU A 160 11.59 -11.99 -1.61
N ASN A 161 10.77 -11.23 -2.33
CA ASN A 161 9.34 -11.10 -2.05
C ASN A 161 8.61 -12.44 -2.22
N CYS A 162 9.03 -13.27 -3.17
CA CYS A 162 8.46 -14.61 -3.35
C CYS A 162 8.95 -15.55 -2.24
N LEU A 163 10.23 -15.47 -1.88
CA LEU A 163 10.86 -16.36 -0.91
C LEU A 163 10.38 -16.15 0.52
N SER A 164 9.86 -14.96 0.86
CA SER A 164 9.25 -14.70 2.18
C SER A 164 8.13 -15.69 2.54
N CYS A 165 7.51 -16.32 1.52
CA CYS A 165 6.52 -17.38 1.67
C CYS A 165 6.98 -18.69 1.00
N HIS A 166 7.40 -18.65 -0.27
CA HIS A 166 7.76 -19.86 -1.05
C HIS A 166 9.14 -20.43 -0.70
N GLY A 167 9.95 -19.71 0.08
CA GLY A 167 11.17 -20.19 0.71
C GLY A 167 10.97 -20.71 2.14
N GLU A 168 9.77 -20.55 2.70
CA GLU A 168 9.45 -20.90 4.08
C GLU A 168 8.79 -22.29 4.16
N LYS A 169 9.44 -23.19 4.90
CA LYS A 169 9.01 -24.60 4.99
C LYS A 169 7.58 -24.76 5.49
N GLU A 170 7.22 -24.02 6.53
CA GLU A 170 5.89 -24.12 7.13
C GLU A 170 4.81 -23.67 6.14
N PHE A 171 5.02 -22.54 5.46
CA PHE A 171 4.11 -22.04 4.44
C PHE A 171 3.96 -23.04 3.27
N VAL A 172 5.08 -23.52 2.72
CA VAL A 172 5.06 -24.45 1.58
C VAL A 172 4.33 -25.73 1.95
N HIS A 173 4.58 -26.30 3.12
CA HIS A 173 3.91 -27.53 3.56
C HIS A 173 2.43 -27.33 3.88
N LYS A 174 2.04 -26.21 4.49
CA LYS A 174 0.63 -25.86 4.74
C LYS A 174 -0.16 -25.77 3.44
N ASN A 175 0.47 -25.30 2.36
CA ASN A 175 -0.15 -25.07 1.06
C ASN A 175 0.06 -26.23 0.06
N GLY A 176 0.29 -27.46 0.53
CA GLY A 176 0.34 -28.66 -0.31
C GLY A 176 1.66 -28.84 -1.09
N GLY A 177 2.68 -28.03 -0.79
CA GLY A 177 4.04 -28.28 -1.21
C GLY A 177 4.73 -29.32 -0.33
N ASP A 178 5.76 -29.96 -0.86
CA ASP A 178 6.60 -30.91 -0.12
C ASP A 178 8.05 -30.42 -0.04
N GLU A 179 8.86 -31.14 0.72
CA GLU A 179 10.28 -30.85 0.90
C GLU A 179 11.04 -30.83 -0.43
N LYS A 180 10.58 -31.58 -1.44
CA LYS A 180 11.20 -31.61 -2.76
C LYS A 180 10.95 -30.30 -3.52
N LYS A 181 9.72 -29.79 -3.49
CA LYS A 181 9.37 -28.48 -4.07
C LYS A 181 10.11 -27.34 -3.38
N LEU A 182 10.16 -27.34 -2.05
CA LEU A 182 10.92 -26.35 -1.29
C LEU A 182 12.40 -26.35 -1.68
N LYS A 183 13.03 -27.54 -1.69
CA LYS A 183 14.43 -27.68 -2.11
C LYS A 183 14.67 -27.23 -3.55
N PHE A 184 13.72 -27.48 -4.44
CA PHE A 184 13.81 -27.01 -5.82
C PHE A 184 13.86 -25.48 -5.87
N VAL A 185 12.94 -24.78 -5.20
CA VAL A 185 12.90 -23.31 -5.16
C VAL A 185 14.21 -22.74 -4.61
N LEU A 186 14.65 -23.25 -3.46
CA LEU A 186 15.90 -22.80 -2.82
C LEU A 186 17.16 -23.14 -3.64
N LYS A 187 17.13 -24.19 -4.46
CA LYS A 187 18.23 -24.51 -5.38
C LYS A 187 18.19 -23.69 -6.65
N TYR A 188 17.01 -23.30 -7.12
CA TYR A 188 16.86 -22.43 -8.27
C TYR A 188 17.49 -21.05 -8.02
N THR A 189 17.40 -20.54 -6.78
CA THR A 189 18.04 -19.27 -6.39
C THR A 189 19.57 -19.34 -6.39
N GLU A 190 20.16 -20.54 -6.41
CA GLU A 190 21.61 -20.75 -6.56
C GLU A 190 22.04 -20.93 -8.04
N SER A 191 21.09 -20.85 -8.99
CA SER A 191 21.37 -21.03 -10.41
C SER A 191 21.69 -19.70 -11.11
N ILE A 192 22.24 -19.79 -12.32
CA ILE A 192 22.50 -18.61 -13.15
C ILE A 192 21.23 -17.80 -13.43
N HIS A 193 20.05 -18.44 -13.48
CA HIS A 193 18.79 -17.73 -13.60
C HIS A 193 18.45 -16.99 -12.30
N GLY A 194 18.59 -17.64 -11.14
CA GLY A 194 18.36 -17.00 -9.84
C GLY A 194 19.29 -15.83 -9.52
N GLU A 195 20.44 -15.75 -10.20
CA GLU A 195 21.38 -14.62 -10.10
C GLU A 195 21.06 -13.46 -11.07
N LEU A 196 20.35 -13.70 -12.17
CA LEU A 196 20.22 -12.76 -13.28
C LEU A 196 18.80 -12.32 -13.60
N ILE A 197 17.79 -13.13 -13.26
CA ILE A 197 16.38 -12.88 -13.54
C ILE A 197 15.55 -13.17 -12.30
N GLU A 198 14.36 -12.57 -12.25
CA GLU A 198 13.44 -12.70 -11.13
C GLU A 198 12.38 -13.78 -11.40
N CYS A 199 11.79 -14.33 -10.35
CA CYS A 199 10.70 -15.32 -10.46
C CYS A 199 9.58 -14.84 -11.41
N SER A 200 9.26 -13.54 -11.37
CA SER A 200 8.22 -12.91 -12.18
C SER A 200 8.53 -12.88 -13.67
N ASP A 201 9.79 -12.99 -14.09
CA ASP A 201 10.16 -13.00 -15.51
C ASP A 201 9.68 -14.28 -16.21
N CYS A 202 9.53 -15.37 -15.44
CA CYS A 202 8.98 -16.63 -15.93
C CYS A 202 7.53 -16.85 -15.48
N HIS A 203 7.22 -16.60 -14.20
CA HIS A 203 5.91 -16.87 -13.61
C HIS A 203 4.87 -15.77 -13.84
N THR A 204 5.28 -14.61 -14.39
CA THR A 204 4.56 -13.33 -14.39
C THR A 204 4.44 -12.70 -12.99
N GLY A 205 4.02 -11.43 -12.92
CA GLY A 205 3.79 -10.70 -11.66
C GLY A 205 2.37 -10.88 -11.12
N HIS A 206 1.38 -10.29 -11.79
CA HIS A 206 -0.01 -10.32 -11.32
C HIS A 206 -0.81 -11.53 -11.81
N LYS A 207 -0.38 -12.22 -12.87
CA LYS A 207 -1.16 -13.31 -13.50
C LYS A 207 -0.53 -14.69 -13.28
N ILE A 208 -0.11 -14.96 -12.05
CA ILE A 208 0.56 -16.21 -11.71
C ILE A 208 -0.45 -17.36 -11.73
N LEU A 209 -0.24 -18.33 -12.61
CA LEU A 209 -1.12 -19.50 -12.78
C LEU A 209 -0.45 -20.79 -12.29
N PRO A 210 -1.23 -21.80 -11.86
CA PRO A 210 -0.71 -23.13 -11.57
C PRO A 210 0.11 -23.69 -12.75
N ALA A 211 1.21 -24.39 -12.48
CA ALA A 211 2.10 -24.89 -13.54
C ALA A 211 1.42 -25.89 -14.50
N ASP A 212 0.39 -26.60 -14.05
CA ASP A 212 -0.40 -27.53 -14.85
C ASP A 212 -1.54 -26.85 -15.64
N SER A 213 -1.78 -25.55 -15.42
CA SER A 213 -2.72 -24.78 -16.22
C SER A 213 -2.20 -24.59 -17.63
N ALA A 214 -3.03 -24.91 -18.63
CA ALA A 214 -2.68 -24.74 -20.05
C ALA A 214 -2.32 -23.29 -20.44
N ASN A 215 -2.76 -22.30 -19.66
CA ASN A 215 -2.46 -20.88 -19.89
C ASN A 215 -1.25 -20.37 -19.08
N SER A 216 -0.64 -21.20 -18.24
CA SER A 216 0.52 -20.80 -17.45
C SER A 216 1.76 -20.67 -18.33
N THR A 217 2.51 -19.59 -18.17
CA THR A 217 3.78 -19.37 -18.88
C THR A 217 4.81 -20.47 -18.56
N VAL A 218 4.71 -21.08 -17.38
CA VAL A 218 5.61 -22.17 -16.95
C VAL A 218 5.02 -23.56 -17.18
N ASN A 219 3.90 -23.66 -17.90
CA ASN A 219 3.36 -24.96 -18.32
C ASN A 219 4.29 -25.65 -19.31
N GLU A 220 4.31 -26.98 -19.30
CA GLU A 220 5.16 -27.78 -20.19
C GLU A 220 4.99 -27.45 -21.68
N HIS A 221 3.80 -27.06 -22.11
CA HIS A 221 3.53 -26.69 -23.51
C HIS A 221 3.92 -25.24 -23.84
N ASN A 222 4.07 -24.38 -22.82
CA ASN A 222 4.38 -22.96 -23.01
C ASN A 222 5.83 -22.63 -22.67
N ILE A 223 6.55 -23.51 -21.96
CA ILE A 223 7.86 -23.22 -21.39
C ILE A 223 8.89 -22.84 -22.44
N ILE A 224 8.82 -23.40 -23.65
CA ILE A 224 9.76 -23.04 -24.72
C ILE A 224 9.59 -21.58 -25.14
N ASN A 225 8.36 -21.08 -25.22
CA ASN A 225 8.08 -19.68 -25.53
C ASN A 225 8.59 -18.78 -24.41
N THR A 226 8.41 -19.19 -23.16
CA THR A 226 8.91 -18.44 -21.99
C THR A 226 10.44 -18.37 -21.98
N CYS A 227 11.13 -19.47 -22.23
CA CYS A 227 12.59 -19.45 -22.41
C CYS A 227 12.98 -18.58 -23.62
N GLY A 228 12.21 -18.63 -24.70
CA GLY A 228 12.42 -17.88 -25.94
C GLY A 228 12.35 -16.36 -25.80
N ASN A 229 11.72 -15.83 -24.74
CA ASN A 229 11.74 -14.41 -24.44
C ASN A 229 13.18 -13.86 -24.30
N CYS A 230 14.12 -14.71 -23.88
CA CYS A 230 15.55 -14.37 -23.79
C CYS A 230 16.42 -15.26 -24.70
N HIS A 231 16.05 -16.52 -24.88
CA HIS A 231 16.78 -17.52 -25.68
C HIS A 231 16.12 -17.75 -27.04
N GLY A 232 15.91 -16.66 -27.80
CA GLY A 232 15.13 -16.67 -29.04
C GLY A 232 15.61 -17.66 -30.10
N ASP A 233 16.92 -17.71 -30.38
CA ASP A 233 17.48 -18.62 -31.39
C ASP A 233 17.27 -20.10 -31.01
N ILE A 234 17.46 -20.44 -29.73
CA ILE A 234 17.29 -21.81 -29.22
C ILE A 234 15.81 -22.20 -29.26
N ALA A 235 14.92 -21.27 -28.90
CA ALA A 235 13.48 -21.50 -28.99
C ALA A 235 13.05 -21.71 -30.44
N ALA A 236 13.54 -20.90 -31.38
CA ALA A 236 13.25 -21.06 -32.80
C ALA A 236 13.71 -22.43 -33.32
N ASP A 237 14.93 -22.85 -33.01
CA ASP A 237 15.46 -24.16 -33.40
C ASP A 237 14.62 -25.32 -32.83
N TYR A 238 14.16 -25.21 -31.58
CA TYR A 238 13.29 -26.22 -30.95
C TYR A 238 11.92 -26.26 -31.63
N LEU A 239 11.32 -25.10 -31.89
CA LEU A 239 10.01 -24.96 -32.54
C LEU A 239 10.00 -25.46 -33.99
N ASP A 240 11.13 -25.31 -34.69
CA ASP A 240 11.32 -25.83 -36.05
C ASP A 240 11.63 -27.35 -36.08
N SER A 241 11.83 -27.98 -34.92
CA SER A 241 12.09 -29.41 -34.79
C SER A 241 10.80 -30.23 -34.64
N GLU A 242 10.92 -31.56 -34.77
CA GLU A 242 9.79 -32.49 -34.50
C GLU A 242 9.33 -32.49 -33.02
N HIS A 243 10.01 -31.74 -32.13
CA HIS A 243 9.71 -31.63 -30.70
C HIS A 243 8.93 -30.37 -30.33
N GLY A 244 8.88 -29.37 -31.24
CA GLY A 244 7.74 -28.46 -31.36
C GLY A 244 7.85 -27.08 -30.75
#